data_AF-A0A957TZ83-F1
#
_entry.id   AF-A0A957TZ83-F1
#
_cell.length_a   1.000
_cell.length_b   1.000
_cell.length_c   1.000
_cell.angle_alpha   90.00
_cell.angle_beta   90.00
_cell.angle_gamma   90.00
#
_symmetry.space_group_name_H-M   'P 1'
#
loop_
_entity.id
_entity.type
_entity.pdbx_description
1 polymer ?
#
loop_
_entity_poly.entity_id
_entity_poly.type
_entity_poly.pdbx_seq_one_letter_code
_entity_poly.pdbx_strand_id
1 'polypeptide(L)'
;MHANKKTARIAGLLYLSIIAAGVFAEFIVRGSLIVPGNAAATAGNILAAESLFRLGIAGDLIMLICDVALALVFFVLLKPVSRSLSLLAAFFRLAQAAVLGMNLLNLVLVLQLISGTDYLAVFGAEQLQ
;
A
#
# COMPACT_ATOMS: atom_id res chain seq x y z
N MET A 1 -0.27 35.81 -1.04
CA MET A 1 0.64 34.66 -1.19
C MET A 1 -0.07 33.61 -2.04
N HIS A 2 0.14 33.62 -3.36
CA HIS A 2 -0.63 32.78 -4.28
C HIS A 2 -0.22 31.32 -4.11
N ALA A 3 -1.06 30.51 -3.48
CA ALA A 3 -0.96 29.06 -3.59
C ALA A 3 -0.91 28.73 -5.10
N ASN A 4 0.25 28.28 -5.56
CA ASN A 4 0.55 28.23 -6.98
C ASN A 4 -0.40 27.20 -7.61
N LYS A 5 -1.22 27.59 -8.61
CA LYS A 5 -2.21 26.68 -9.23
C LYS A 5 -1.60 25.34 -9.66
N LYS A 6 -0.30 25.34 -9.96
CA LYS A 6 0.52 24.15 -10.23
C LYS A 6 0.57 23.18 -9.04
N THR A 7 0.83 23.66 -7.82
CA THR A 7 0.89 22.85 -6.59
C THR A 7 -0.46 22.20 -6.27
N ALA A 8 -1.56 22.93 -6.44
CA ALA A 8 -2.90 22.37 -6.27
C ALA A 8 -3.23 21.28 -7.30
N ARG A 9 -2.80 21.45 -8.56
CA ARG A 9 -2.95 20.40 -9.60
C ARG A 9 -2.10 19.16 -9.30
N ILE A 10 -0.87 19.34 -8.82
CA ILE A 10 -0.01 18.23 -8.39
C ILE A 10 -0.68 17.45 -7.23
N ALA A 11 -1.25 18.16 -6.25
CA ALA A 11 -2.00 17.53 -5.16
C ALA A 11 -3.16 16.69 -5.71
N GLY A 12 -3.95 17.24 -6.62
CA GLY A 12 -5.05 16.53 -7.27
C GLY A 12 -4.60 15.29 -8.05
N LEU A 13 -3.51 15.38 -8.81
CA LEU A 13 -2.95 14.24 -9.54
C LEU A 13 -2.44 13.15 -8.60
N LEU A 14 -1.71 13.49 -7.54
CA LEU A 14 -1.28 12.54 -6.53
C LEU A 14 -2.47 11.84 -5.87
N TYR A 15 -3.54 12.60 -5.58
CA TYR A 15 -4.77 12.05 -5.01
C TYR A 15 -5.46 11.08 -5.97
N LEU A 16 -5.54 11.41 -7.27
CA LEU A 16 -6.09 10.51 -8.28
C LEU A 16 -5.27 9.23 -8.41
N SER A 17 -3.94 9.32 -8.36
CA SER A 17 -3.07 8.13 -8.37
C SER A 17 -3.32 7.23 -7.17
N ILE A 18 -3.51 7.79 -5.97
CA ILE A 18 -3.87 7.04 -4.76
C ILE A 18 -5.20 6.30 -4.94
N ILE A 19 -6.23 6.98 -5.44
CA ILE A 19 -7.53 6.36 -5.69
C ILE A 19 -7.40 5.22 -6.71
N ALA A 20 -6.72 5.47 -7.83
CA ALA A 20 -6.56 4.47 -8.88
C ALA A 20 -5.81 3.23 -8.37
N ALA A 21 -4.71 3.43 -7.63
CA ALA A 21 -3.96 2.34 -7.01
C ALA A 21 -4.80 1.57 -5.99
N GLY A 22 -5.60 2.26 -5.19
CA GLY A 22 -6.46 1.63 -4.18
C GLY A 22 -7.61 0.84 -4.77
N VAL A 23 -8.26 1.38 -5.82
CA VAL A 23 -9.29 0.64 -6.54
C VAL A 23 -8.70 -0.60 -7.20
N PHE A 24 -7.52 -0.50 -7.79
CA PHE A 24 -6.83 -1.66 -8.37
C PHE A 24 -6.49 -2.72 -7.30
N ALA A 25 -5.86 -2.33 -6.19
CA ALA A 25 -5.49 -3.26 -5.13
C ALA A 25 -6.72 -3.91 -4.47
N GLU A 26 -7.78 -3.15 -4.22
CA GLU A 26 -8.98 -3.65 -3.54
C GLU A 26 -9.88 -4.47 -4.46
N PHE A 27 -10.30 -3.91 -5.59
CA PHE A 27 -11.32 -4.56 -6.43
C PHE A 27 -10.73 -5.60 -7.36
N ILE A 28 -9.54 -5.36 -7.93
CA ILE A 28 -8.95 -6.26 -8.93
C ILE A 28 -8.15 -7.35 -8.24
N VAL A 29 -7.29 -7.00 -7.27
CA VAL A 29 -6.42 -7.96 -6.61
C VAL A 29 -7.16 -8.67 -5.47
N ARG A 30 -7.54 -7.94 -4.41
CA ARG A 30 -8.21 -8.54 -3.24
C ARG A 30 -9.58 -9.13 -3.59
N GLY A 31 -10.37 -8.45 -4.42
CA GLY A 31 -11.67 -8.93 -4.89
C GLY A 31 -11.62 -10.23 -5.71
N SER A 32 -10.53 -10.51 -6.41
CA SER A 32 -10.37 -11.75 -7.20
C SER A 32 -9.73 -12.88 -6.40
N LEU A 33 -8.90 -12.56 -5.41
CA LEU A 33 -8.08 -13.54 -4.70
C LEU A 33 -8.68 -13.98 -3.36
N ILE A 34 -9.36 -13.08 -2.65
CA ILE A 34 -9.85 -13.34 -1.29
C ILE A 34 -11.24 -13.96 -1.36
N VAL A 35 -11.39 -15.15 -0.78
CA VAL A 35 -12.67 -15.83 -0.57
C VAL A 35 -13.06 -15.67 0.91
N PRO A 36 -14.06 -14.82 1.23
CA PRO A 36 -14.48 -14.60 2.62
C PRO A 36 -14.87 -15.92 3.29
N GLY A 37 -14.32 -16.18 4.48
CA GLY A 37 -14.62 -17.40 5.24
C GLY A 37 -13.91 -18.68 4.78
N ASN A 38 -13.10 -18.64 3.72
CA ASN A 38 -12.32 -19.80 3.27
C ASN A 38 -10.84 -19.43 3.02
N ALA A 39 -10.02 -19.61 4.06
CA ALA A 39 -8.59 -19.34 4.00
C ALA A 39 -7.84 -20.27 3.05
N ALA A 40 -8.22 -21.55 2.97
CA ALA A 40 -7.59 -22.53 2.07
C ALA A 40 -7.83 -22.19 0.60
N ALA A 41 -9.06 -21.81 0.23
CA ALA A 41 -9.38 -21.35 -1.12
C ALA A 41 -8.65 -20.04 -1.47
N THR A 42 -8.56 -19.11 -0.51
CA THR A 42 -7.80 -17.86 -0.68
C THR A 42 -6.31 -18.13 -0.96
N ALA A 43 -5.67 -19.01 -0.17
CA ALA A 43 -4.28 -19.39 -0.39
C ALA A 43 -4.06 -20.07 -1.75
N GLY A 44 -4.99 -20.95 -2.17
CA GLY A 44 -4.96 -21.57 -3.49
C GLY A 44 -5.06 -20.56 -4.63
N ASN A 45 -5.93 -19.55 -4.51
CA ASN A 45 -6.06 -18.48 -5.50
C ASN A 45 -4.80 -17.60 -5.55
N ILE A 46 -4.21 -17.28 -4.40
CA ILE A 46 -2.96 -16.51 -4.31
C ILE A 46 -1.81 -17.27 -4.98
N LEU A 47 -1.70 -18.60 -4.76
CA LEU A 47 -0.70 -19.43 -5.45
C LEU A 47 -0.92 -19.47 -6.96
N ALA A 48 -2.17 -19.63 -7.40
CA ALA A 48 -2.50 -19.69 -8.82
C ALA A 48 -2.23 -18.37 -9.55
N ALA A 49 -2.29 -17.24 -8.84
CA ALA A 49 -2.12 -15.89 -9.39
C ALA A 49 -1.16 -15.03 -8.55
N GLU A 50 0.02 -15.57 -8.22
CA GLU A 50 1.02 -14.91 -7.38
C GLU A 50 1.45 -13.55 -7.96
N SER A 51 1.61 -13.48 -9.29
CA SER A 51 1.98 -12.24 -9.99
C SER A 51 0.95 -11.13 -9.76
N LEU A 52 -0.35 -11.45 -9.73
CA LEU A 52 -1.42 -10.50 -9.45
C LEU A 52 -1.35 -10.00 -8.00
N PHE A 53 -1.08 -10.91 -7.06
CA PHE A 53 -0.89 -10.54 -5.65
C PHE A 53 0.32 -9.62 -5.46
N ARG A 54 1.45 -9.91 -6.12
CA ARG A 54 2.65 -9.05 -6.11
C ARG A 54 2.41 -7.69 -6.75
N LEU A 55 1.64 -7.64 -7.83
CA LEU A 55 1.21 -6.37 -8.44
C LEU A 55 0.31 -5.56 -7.50
N GLY A 56 -0.55 -6.21 -6.72
CA GLY A 56 -1.32 -5.55 -5.66
C GLY A 56 -0.43 -4.90 -4.60
N ILE A 57 0.57 -5.64 -4.10
CA ILE A 57 1.57 -5.10 -3.15
C ILE A 57 2.32 -3.91 -3.76
N ALA A 58 2.73 -4.00 -5.03
CA ALA A 58 3.38 -2.90 -5.73
C ALA A 58 2.44 -1.68 -5.88
N GLY A 59 1.15 -1.90 -6.13
CA GLY A 59 0.13 -0.87 -6.16
C GLY A 59 -0.04 -0.17 -4.82
N ASP A 60 -0.16 -0.93 -3.73
CA ASP A 60 -0.24 -0.39 -2.36
C ASP A 60 1.05 0.38 -1.98
N LEU A 61 2.23 -0.04 -2.48
CA LEU A 61 3.49 0.69 -2.29
C LEU A 61 3.51 2.03 -3.04
N ILE A 62 3.07 2.06 -4.29
CA ILE A 62 2.93 3.30 -5.07
C ILE A 62 1.96 4.24 -4.38
N MET A 63 0.83 3.72 -3.89
CA MET A 63 -0.14 4.48 -3.11
C MET A 63 0.53 5.12 -1.88
N LEU A 64 1.30 4.35 -1.11
CA LEU A 64 2.02 4.83 0.07
C LEU A 64 2.97 6.00 -0.27
N ILE A 65 3.75 5.87 -1.35
CA ILE A 65 4.68 6.91 -1.80
C ILE A 65 3.91 8.18 -2.21
N CYS A 66 2.83 8.03 -2.98
CA CYS A 66 1.97 9.14 -3.36
C CYS A 66 1.31 9.81 -2.15
N ASP A 67 0.95 9.04 -1.13
CA ASP A 67 0.34 9.53 0.12
C ASP A 67 1.29 10.46 0.89
N VAL A 68 2.54 10.01 1.07
CA VAL A 68 3.59 10.79 1.74
C VAL A 68 3.89 12.07 0.96
N ALA A 69 4.02 11.98 -0.37
CA ALA A 69 4.21 13.15 -1.22
C ALA A 69 3.03 14.13 -1.11
N LEU A 70 1.81 13.61 -1.09
CA LEU A 70 0.60 14.42 -0.95
C LEU A 70 0.52 15.08 0.43
N ALA A 71 0.98 14.43 1.50
CA ALA A 71 1.08 15.04 2.84
C ALA A 71 1.98 16.27 2.83
N LEU A 72 3.13 16.22 2.15
CA LEU A 72 4.03 17.36 1.98
C LEU A 72 3.38 18.49 1.16
N VAL A 73 2.70 18.15 0.08
CA VAL A 73 2.01 19.13 -0.77
C VAL A 73 0.86 19.80 -0.01
N PHE A 74 0.07 19.03 0.73
CA PHE A 74 -0.97 19.58 1.59
C PHE A 74 -0.40 20.45 2.69
N PHE A 75 0.74 20.07 3.29
CA PHE A 75 1.38 20.91 4.28
C PHE A 75 1.68 22.31 3.74
N VAL A 76 2.26 22.38 2.53
CA VAL A 76 2.57 23.65 1.85
C VAL A 76 1.30 24.44 1.50
N LEU A 77 0.23 23.77 1.04
CA LEU A 77 -1.03 24.41 0.65
C LEU A 77 -1.85 24.93 1.84
N LEU A 78 -1.84 24.22 2.97
CA LEU A 78 -2.63 24.55 4.17
C LEU A 78 -1.87 25.46 5.16
N LYS A 79 -0.54 25.51 5.08
CA LYS A 79 0.31 26.44 5.86
C LYS A 79 -0.19 27.89 5.89
N PRO A 80 -0.63 28.51 4.76
CA PRO A 80 -1.13 29.89 4.77
C PRO A 80 -2.50 30.07 5.46
N VAL A 81 -3.29 29.00 5.64
CA VAL A 81 -4.59 29.06 6.35
C VAL A 81 -4.39 28.90 7.85
N SER A 82 -3.72 27.82 8.26
CA SER A 82 -3.20 27.69 9.63
C SER A 82 -2.09 26.65 9.70
N ARG A 83 -0.99 27.03 10.37
CA ARG A 83 0.18 26.14 10.52
C ARG A 83 -0.14 24.92 11.38
N SER A 84 -0.95 25.08 12.43
CA SER A 84 -1.30 24.00 13.35
C SER A 84 -2.18 22.93 12.70
N LEU A 85 -3.24 23.29 11.96
CA LEU A 85 -4.07 22.30 11.25
C LEU A 85 -3.29 21.62 10.13
N SER A 86 -2.40 22.36 9.46
CA SER A 86 -1.53 21.80 8.42
C SER A 86 -0.58 20.74 8.98
N LEU A 87 0.05 21.00 10.14
CA LEU A 87 0.88 20.02 10.84
C LEU A 87 0.06 18.81 11.30
N LEU A 88 -1.13 19.04 11.86
CA LEU A 88 -1.99 17.97 12.33
C LEU A 88 -2.44 17.05 11.19
N ALA A 89 -2.83 17.63 10.04
CA ALA A 89 -3.19 16.87 8.85
C ALA A 89 -2.00 16.04 8.31
N ALA A 90 -0.80 16.64 8.25
CA ALA A 90 0.40 15.92 7.84
C ALA A 90 0.73 14.77 8.80
N PHE A 91 0.59 15.00 10.11
CA PHE A 91 0.83 13.97 11.13
C PHE A 91 -0.16 12.80 11.00
N PHE A 92 -1.45 13.08 10.84
CA PHE A 92 -2.46 12.03 10.64
C PHE A 92 -2.21 11.24 9.36
N ARG A 93 -1.82 11.89 8.25
CA ARG A 93 -1.45 11.17 7.03
C ARG A 93 -0.22 10.29 7.22
N LEU A 94 0.82 10.78 7.88
CA LEU A 94 2.01 9.97 8.17
C LEU A 94 1.69 8.78 9.08
N ALA A 95 0.82 8.97 10.08
CA ALA A 95 0.35 7.88 10.93
C ALA A 95 -0.43 6.83 10.11
N GLN A 96 -1.33 7.25 9.23
CA GLN A 96 -2.05 6.36 8.33
C GLN A 96 -1.10 5.64 7.36
N ALA A 97 -0.11 6.33 6.80
CA ALA A 97 0.93 5.74 5.96
C ALA A 97 1.73 4.67 6.73
N ALA A 98 2.09 4.92 7.99
CA ALA A 98 2.77 3.93 8.82
C ALA A 98 1.93 2.66 9.05
N VAL A 99 0.63 2.82 9.32
CA VAL A 99 -0.30 1.69 9.46
C VAL A 99 -0.43 0.91 8.15
N LEU A 100 -0.56 1.61 7.01
CA LEU A 100 -0.62 0.96 5.70
C LEU A 100 0.69 0.22 5.37
N GLY A 101 1.85 0.81 5.71
CA GLY A 101 3.15 0.15 5.59
C GLY A 101 3.25 -1.13 6.43
N MET A 102 2.75 -1.12 7.67
CA MET A 102 2.67 -2.34 8.48
C MET A 102 1.73 -3.39 7.85
N ASN A 103 0.64 -2.96 7.22
CA ASN A 103 -0.24 -3.88 6.50
C ASN A 103 0.45 -4.52 5.29
N LEU A 104 1.23 -3.76 4.50
CA LEU A 104 2.05 -4.31 3.42
C LEU A 104 2.99 -5.40 3.90
N LEU A 105 3.64 -5.22 5.05
CA LEU A 105 4.53 -6.24 5.62
C LEU A 105 3.78 -7.55 5.90
N ASN A 106 2.53 -7.47 6.38
CA ASN A 106 1.70 -8.66 6.56
C ASN A 106 1.38 -9.36 5.24
N LEU A 107 1.11 -8.60 4.15
CA LEU A 107 0.88 -9.19 2.82
C LEU A 107 2.14 -9.89 2.29
N VAL A 108 3.32 -9.31 2.51
CA VAL A 108 4.60 -9.95 2.15
C VAL A 108 4.82 -11.23 2.96
N LEU A 109 4.52 -11.22 4.26
CA LEU A 109 4.59 -12.42 5.10
C LEU A 109 3.64 -13.52 4.62
N VAL A 110 2.42 -13.18 4.21
CA VAL A 110 1.47 -14.14 3.63
C VAL A 110 2.05 -14.79 2.37
N LEU A 111 2.67 -14.01 1.48
CA LEU A 111 3.34 -14.56 0.31
C LEU A 111 4.50 -15.49 0.70
N GLN A 112 5.32 -15.13 1.68
CA GLN A 112 6.40 -16.00 2.17
C GLN A 112 5.90 -17.30 2.82
N LEU A 113 4.82 -17.22 3.61
CA LEU A 113 4.20 -18.39 4.24
C LEU A 113 3.62 -19.36 3.21
N ILE A 114 2.95 -18.82 2.19
CA ILE A 114 2.30 -19.60 1.14
C ILE A 114 3.34 -20.15 0.15
N SER A 115 4.40 -19.39 -0.18
CA SER A 115 5.55 -19.83 -0.96
C SER A 115 6.56 -20.65 -0.14
N GLY A 116 6.23 -21.01 1.12
CA GLY A 116 7.13 -21.63 2.09
C GLY A 116 7.75 -22.98 1.68
N THR A 117 7.34 -23.59 0.56
CA THR A 117 8.11 -24.68 -0.07
C THR A 117 9.45 -24.22 -0.67
N ASP A 118 9.58 -22.96 -1.09
CA ASP A 118 10.84 -22.40 -1.62
C ASP A 118 11.75 -21.80 -0.52
N TYR A 119 11.19 -21.32 0.60
CA TYR A 119 12.01 -20.88 1.74
C TYR A 119 12.75 -22.05 2.40
N LEU A 120 12.12 -23.23 2.44
CA LEU A 120 12.76 -24.48 2.86
C LEU A 120 13.85 -24.96 1.89
N ALA A 121 13.88 -24.49 0.64
CA ALA A 121 14.95 -24.82 -0.31
C ALA A 121 16.26 -24.04 -0.04
N VAL A 122 16.19 -22.95 0.74
CA VAL A 122 17.37 -22.19 1.19
C VAL A 122 18.04 -22.87 2.39
N PHE A 123 17.29 -23.62 3.19
CA PHE A 123 17.85 -24.48 4.23
C PHE A 123 18.20 -25.83 3.59
N GLY A 124 19.48 -26.17 3.52
CA GLY A 124 19.90 -27.50 3.09
C GLY A 124 19.20 -28.58 3.93
N ALA A 125 18.92 -29.75 3.35
CA ALA A 125 18.23 -30.88 3.99
C ALA A 125 18.84 -31.31 5.36
N GLU A 126 20.08 -30.89 5.64
CA GLU A 126 20.79 -31.08 6.90
C GLU A 126 20.27 -30.22 8.08
N GLN A 127 19.53 -29.14 7.83
CA GLN A 127 18.96 -28.27 8.88
C GLN A 127 17.50 -28.59 9.22
N LEU A 128 16.91 -29.58 8.55
CA LEU A 128 15.52 -30.02 8.75
C LEU A 128 15.42 -31.36 9.52
N GLN A 129 16.52 -31.83 10.11
CA GLN A 129 16.57 -32.91 11.11
C GLN A 129 16.91 -32.35 12.48
#